data_AF-A0A6A5F5L6-F1
#
_entry.id   AF-A0A6A5F5L6-F1
#
_cell.length_a   1.000
_cell.length_b   1.000
_cell.length_c   1.000
_cell.angle_alpha   90.00
_cell.angle_beta   90.00
_cell.angle_gamma   90.00
#
_symmetry.space_group_name_H-M   'P 1'
#
loop_
_entity.id
_entity.type
_entity.pdbx_description
1 polymer ?
#
loop_
_entity_poly.entity_id
_entity_poly.type
_entity_poly.pdbx_seq_one_letter_code
_entity_poly.pdbx_strand_id
1 'polypeptide(L)'
;MDPHDDDEQMAKIKKELETNGPASATAEIQNYLDKLNNVQLNIAITGESGSGKSTFVNAFRGIPNSDKERAAPTGVTQTTKDVTPYHHPKYPNVTLWDLPGIGTTKFPAEEYLKKVEFKRFDFFIIISADRFTQNDVKLAKEIQKMGKKFYFVRSKIDNNIRDEKTDQGSEFNEEKTLKDIRDECIKGLKGRVESPQVFLVSSRDLHLYDFHLLEKTLEEELPAHKKNALLLALPPVSLEVIIKKKEALQARIKYLASGSALGAALPVPGLSDAIDMFMIFTTIRQYEATFGLDSESLQRLAQTAGVPLEELRAVMTSPLAGKEINKDLIEMIIRSSVDLLSLEAAEEGSRFLPLLGIPVAMATSFLSKYKSLNMFLDMFAEDAQKVSEKALRLCLPALQ
;
A
#
# COMPACT_ATOMS: atom_id res chain seq x y z
N MET A 1 11.65 7.35 -1.80
CA MET A 1 11.96 8.74 -1.42
C MET A 1 12.76 9.35 -2.55
N ASP A 2 12.63 10.65 -2.84
CA ASP A 2 13.62 11.32 -3.68
C ASP A 2 14.93 11.42 -2.89
N PRO A 3 16.08 10.93 -3.40
CA PRO A 3 17.37 11.04 -2.72
C PRO A 3 17.73 12.49 -2.34
N HIS A 4 17.29 13.47 -3.13
CA HIS A 4 17.54 14.88 -2.85
C HIS A 4 16.79 15.38 -1.61
N ASP A 5 15.52 14.95 -1.43
CA ASP A 5 14.75 15.30 -0.24
C ASP A 5 15.37 14.69 1.02
N ASP A 6 15.98 13.52 0.91
CA ASP A 6 16.59 12.82 2.05
C ASP A 6 17.83 13.52 2.60
N ASP A 7 18.71 14.03 1.73
CA ASP A 7 19.94 14.71 2.14
C ASP A 7 19.64 16.06 2.81
N GLU A 8 18.66 16.81 2.29
CA GLU A 8 18.21 18.07 2.89
C GLU A 8 17.66 17.86 4.30
N GLN A 9 16.88 16.80 4.51
CA GLN A 9 16.27 16.52 5.81
C GLN A 9 17.31 16.07 6.84
N MET A 10 18.27 15.23 6.44
CA MET A 10 19.38 14.85 7.32
C MET A 10 20.25 16.06 7.69
N ALA A 11 20.50 16.98 6.76
CA ALA A 11 21.20 18.23 7.04
C ALA A 11 20.41 19.12 8.03
N LYS A 12 19.08 19.18 7.89
CA LYS A 12 18.21 19.90 8.82
C LYS A 12 18.25 19.30 10.22
N ILE A 13 18.15 17.98 10.36
CA ILE A 13 18.23 17.26 11.65
C ILE A 13 19.59 17.52 12.30
N LYS A 14 20.68 17.44 11.54
CA LYS A 14 22.02 17.73 12.04
C LYS A 14 22.14 19.16 12.56
N LYS A 15 21.66 20.13 11.80
CA LYS A 15 21.66 21.55 12.22
C LYS A 15 20.86 21.73 13.51
N GLU A 16 19.69 21.11 13.61
CA GLU A 16 18.82 21.19 14.79
C GLU A 16 19.50 20.60 16.03
N LEU A 17 20.23 19.49 15.87
CA LEU A 17 21.03 18.88 16.93
C LEU A 17 22.15 19.83 17.41
N GLU A 18 22.84 20.48 16.47
CA GLU A 18 23.93 21.41 16.78
C GLU A 18 23.44 22.70 17.45
N THR A 19 22.26 23.22 17.08
CA THR A 19 21.75 24.51 17.59
C THR A 19 20.88 24.36 18.83
N ASN A 20 20.00 23.36 18.88
CA ASN A 20 18.92 23.26 19.87
C ASN A 20 18.96 21.94 20.67
N GLY A 21 19.93 21.05 20.38
CA GLY A 21 20.21 19.84 21.14
C GLY A 21 19.33 18.63 20.78
N PRO A 22 19.55 17.48 21.44
CA PRO A 22 18.97 16.19 21.04
C PRO A 22 17.44 16.16 21.05
N ALA A 23 16.79 16.78 22.03
CA ALA A 23 15.33 16.79 22.13
C ALA A 23 14.67 17.50 20.93
N SER A 24 15.25 18.60 20.46
CA SER A 24 14.73 19.34 19.30
C SER A 24 14.94 18.56 18.00
N ALA A 25 16.11 17.95 17.83
CA ALA A 25 16.39 17.08 16.69
C ALA A 25 15.46 15.85 16.66
N THR A 26 15.15 15.24 17.81
CA THR A 26 14.15 14.15 17.91
C THR A 26 12.76 14.63 17.47
N ALA A 27 12.34 15.83 17.89
CA ALA A 27 11.07 16.40 17.48
C ALA A 27 11.00 16.68 15.97
N GLU A 28 12.11 17.12 15.36
CA GLU A 28 12.19 17.31 13.91
C GLU A 28 12.10 15.98 13.15
N ILE A 29 12.77 14.94 13.61
CA ILE A 29 12.63 13.57 13.06
C ILE A 29 11.18 13.10 13.15
N GLN A 30 10.55 13.26 14.32
CA GLN A 30 9.17 12.83 14.52
C GLN A 30 8.22 13.59 13.58
N ASN A 31 8.39 14.92 13.48
CA ASN A 31 7.61 15.76 12.56
C ASN A 31 7.78 15.32 11.09
N TYR A 32 9.01 14.97 10.70
CA TYR A 32 9.27 14.45 9.36
C TYR A 32 8.56 13.11 9.10
N LEU A 33 8.69 12.15 10.02
CA LEU A 33 7.99 10.86 9.92
C LEU A 33 6.46 11.02 9.91
N ASP A 34 5.94 11.92 10.75
CA ASP A 34 4.51 12.25 10.78
C ASP A 34 4.04 12.86 9.46
N LYS A 35 4.82 13.75 8.84
CA LYS A 35 4.50 14.30 7.52
C LYS A 35 4.41 13.20 6.45
N LEU A 36 5.32 12.23 6.48
CA LEU A 36 5.28 11.09 5.54
C LEU A 36 4.05 10.20 5.75
N ASN A 37 3.62 10.01 7.01
CA ASN A 37 2.44 9.22 7.35
C ASN A 37 1.12 9.97 7.11
N ASN A 38 1.14 11.30 7.14
CA ASN A 38 -0.04 12.16 7.00
C ASN A 38 -0.27 12.67 5.57
N VAL A 39 0.50 12.21 4.57
CA VAL A 39 0.26 12.58 3.17
C VAL A 39 -1.12 12.12 2.75
N GLN A 40 -2.03 13.06 2.52
CA GLN A 40 -3.38 12.78 2.06
C GLN A 40 -3.38 12.36 0.59
N LEU A 41 -4.03 11.22 0.31
CA LEU A 41 -4.27 10.73 -1.03
C LEU A 41 -5.76 10.44 -1.21
N ASN A 42 -6.40 11.17 -2.13
CA ASN A 42 -7.83 11.09 -2.40
C ASN A 42 -8.08 10.57 -3.82
N ILE A 43 -8.56 9.35 -3.91
CA ILE A 43 -8.79 8.64 -5.18
C ILE A 43 -10.29 8.62 -5.47
N ALA A 44 -10.73 9.25 -6.56
CA ALA A 44 -12.12 9.18 -6.97
C ALA A 44 -12.39 7.92 -7.79
N ILE A 45 -13.42 7.15 -7.41
CA ILE A 45 -13.88 5.96 -8.12
C ILE A 45 -15.26 6.26 -8.70
N THR A 46 -15.41 6.14 -10.02
CA THR A 46 -16.67 6.47 -10.71
C THR A 46 -16.96 5.47 -11.82
N GLY A 47 -18.17 5.54 -12.37
CA GLY A 47 -18.68 4.58 -13.35
C GLY A 47 -20.11 4.14 -13.08
N GLU A 48 -20.68 3.37 -14.00
CA GLU A 48 -22.09 2.97 -13.95
C GLU A 48 -22.43 2.04 -12.78
N SER A 49 -23.72 1.92 -12.46
CA SER A 49 -24.17 0.95 -11.46
C SER A 49 -23.85 -0.47 -11.93
N GLY A 50 -23.43 -1.34 -11.01
CA GLY A 50 -23.04 -2.71 -11.37
C GLY A 50 -21.70 -2.82 -12.09
N SER A 51 -20.98 -1.73 -12.35
CA SER A 51 -19.66 -1.77 -13.01
C SER A 51 -18.53 -2.32 -12.12
N GLY A 52 -18.80 -2.70 -10.86
CA GLY A 52 -17.79 -3.27 -9.96
C GLY A 52 -17.01 -2.25 -9.12
N LYS A 53 -17.45 -0.98 -9.06
CA LYS A 53 -16.81 0.07 -8.22
C LYS A 53 -16.57 -0.34 -6.77
N SER A 54 -17.62 -0.77 -6.05
CA SER A 54 -17.51 -1.20 -4.66
C SER A 54 -16.54 -2.37 -4.51
N THR A 55 -16.59 -3.34 -5.43
CA THR A 55 -15.67 -4.48 -5.45
C THR A 55 -14.22 -4.01 -5.62
N PHE A 56 -13.95 -3.07 -6.52
CA PHE A 56 -12.63 -2.49 -6.70
C PHE A 56 -12.17 -1.72 -5.45
N VAL A 57 -13.04 -0.90 -4.85
CA VAL A 57 -12.75 -0.18 -3.60
C VAL A 57 -12.35 -1.14 -2.48
N ASN A 58 -13.10 -2.22 -2.31
CA ASN A 58 -12.85 -3.22 -1.29
C ASN A 58 -11.55 -3.99 -1.56
N ALA A 59 -11.33 -4.41 -2.81
CA ALA A 59 -10.12 -5.12 -3.22
C ALA A 59 -8.86 -4.29 -2.99
N PHE A 60 -8.88 -3.02 -3.40
CA PHE A 60 -7.80 -2.07 -3.16
C PHE A 60 -7.52 -1.90 -1.66
N ARG A 61 -8.57 -1.78 -0.83
CA ARG A 61 -8.45 -1.66 0.63
C ARG A 61 -8.08 -2.97 1.34
N GLY A 62 -8.03 -4.07 0.61
CA GLY A 62 -7.84 -5.39 1.17
C GLY A 62 -9.00 -5.87 2.06
N ILE A 63 -10.22 -5.37 1.86
CA ILE A 63 -11.38 -5.76 2.67
C ILE A 63 -12.21 -6.79 1.92
N PRO A 64 -12.56 -7.94 2.53
CA PRO A 64 -13.45 -8.91 1.91
C PRO A 64 -14.84 -8.32 1.64
N ASN A 65 -15.42 -8.58 0.46
CA ASN A 65 -16.78 -8.13 0.14
C ASN A 65 -17.88 -8.73 1.07
N SER A 66 -17.54 -9.80 1.80
CA SER A 66 -18.41 -10.43 2.80
C SER A 66 -18.47 -9.65 4.12
N ASP A 67 -17.51 -8.77 4.39
CA ASP A 67 -17.48 -7.96 5.61
C ASP A 67 -18.56 -6.87 5.54
N LYS A 68 -19.67 -7.07 6.27
CA LYS A 68 -20.83 -6.17 6.24
C LYS A 68 -20.62 -4.86 7.00
N GLU A 69 -19.58 -4.76 7.82
CA GLU A 69 -19.32 -3.59 8.65
C GLU A 69 -18.37 -2.61 7.96
N ARG A 70 -17.31 -3.11 7.31
CA ARG A 70 -16.23 -2.27 6.75
C ARG A 70 -16.23 -2.18 5.22
N ALA A 71 -16.84 -3.13 4.52
CA ALA A 71 -16.81 -3.16 3.05
C ALA A 71 -17.77 -2.12 2.46
N ALA A 72 -17.36 -1.50 1.35
CA ALA A 72 -18.26 -0.78 0.48
C ALA A 72 -19.38 -1.73 0.02
N PRO A 73 -20.67 -1.38 0.22
CA PRO A 73 -21.77 -2.25 -0.15
C PRO A 73 -21.71 -2.63 -1.62
N THR A 74 -21.74 -3.94 -1.89
CA THR A 74 -21.81 -4.52 -3.23
C THR A 74 -23.24 -4.94 -3.55
N GLY A 75 -23.68 -4.75 -4.79
CA GLY A 75 -25.05 -5.08 -5.22
C GLY A 75 -25.32 -4.71 -6.67
N VAL A 76 -26.42 -5.23 -7.21
CA VAL A 76 -26.88 -4.95 -8.59
C VAL A 76 -27.64 -3.62 -8.65
N THR A 77 -28.37 -3.29 -7.58
CA THR A 77 -29.05 -2.01 -7.40
C THR A 77 -28.07 -0.92 -7.01
N GLN A 78 -28.38 0.32 -7.41
CA GLN A 78 -27.57 1.48 -7.06
C GLN A 78 -27.44 1.62 -5.54
N THR A 79 -26.22 1.44 -5.04
CA THR A 79 -25.91 1.54 -3.61
C THR A 79 -25.58 2.96 -3.17
N THR A 80 -25.05 3.80 -4.07
CA THR A 80 -24.42 5.08 -3.72
C THR A 80 -25.12 6.27 -4.41
N LYS A 81 -25.79 7.12 -3.62
CA LYS A 81 -26.45 8.38 -4.06
C LYS A 81 -25.62 9.64 -3.72
N ASP A 82 -24.71 9.52 -2.78
CA ASP A 82 -23.83 10.57 -2.27
C ASP A 82 -22.37 10.18 -2.44
N VAL A 83 -21.47 11.15 -2.35
CA VAL A 83 -20.03 10.92 -2.44
C VAL A 83 -19.55 10.28 -1.14
N THR A 84 -19.17 9.00 -1.18
CA THR A 84 -18.89 8.22 0.05
C THR A 84 -17.40 7.96 0.20
N PRO A 85 -16.76 8.40 1.30
CA PRO A 85 -15.37 8.09 1.59
C PRO A 85 -15.21 6.68 2.16
N TYR A 86 -14.17 5.99 1.70
CA TYR A 86 -13.72 4.71 2.22
C TYR A 86 -12.23 4.78 2.54
N HIS A 87 -11.91 4.96 3.82
CA HIS A 87 -10.53 5.01 4.30
C HIS A 87 -9.87 3.63 4.23
N HIS A 88 -8.59 3.58 3.84
CA HIS A 88 -7.81 2.36 3.91
C HIS A 88 -7.57 1.97 5.39
N PRO A 89 -7.85 0.72 5.80
CA PRO A 89 -7.85 0.34 7.21
C PRO A 89 -6.48 0.49 7.90
N LYS A 90 -5.40 0.27 7.15
CA LYS A 90 -4.01 0.37 7.64
C LYS A 90 -3.32 1.70 7.32
N TYR A 91 -3.93 2.50 6.43
CA TYR A 91 -3.35 3.72 5.87
C TYR A 91 -4.45 4.79 5.73
N PRO A 92 -5.02 5.29 6.84
CA PRO A 92 -6.26 6.08 6.83
C PRO A 92 -6.16 7.41 6.05
N ASN A 93 -4.94 7.88 5.80
CA ASN A 93 -4.61 9.01 4.92
C ASN A 93 -4.84 8.72 3.42
N VAL A 94 -5.05 7.46 3.04
CA VAL A 94 -5.46 7.04 1.70
C VAL A 94 -6.96 6.76 1.69
N THR A 95 -7.71 7.58 0.94
CA THR A 95 -9.16 7.51 0.87
C THR A 95 -9.63 7.24 -0.55
N LEU A 96 -10.43 6.19 -0.72
CA LEU A 96 -11.13 5.89 -1.96
C LEU A 96 -12.55 6.44 -1.86
N TRP A 97 -12.92 7.29 -2.80
CA TRP A 97 -14.20 7.96 -2.82
C TRP A 97 -15.09 7.33 -3.88
N ASP A 98 -16.11 6.58 -3.46
CA ASP A 98 -17.11 6.05 -4.38
C ASP A 98 -18.05 7.19 -4.79
N LEU A 99 -18.02 7.52 -6.08
CA LEU A 99 -18.81 8.58 -6.66
C LEU A 99 -20.12 8.01 -7.24
N PRO A 100 -21.24 8.75 -7.15
CA PRO A 100 -22.47 8.34 -7.81
C PRO A 100 -22.27 8.26 -9.33
N GLY A 101 -22.87 7.23 -9.95
CA GLY A 101 -22.74 6.98 -11.38
C GLY A 101 -23.46 8.04 -12.23
N ILE A 102 -22.78 8.58 -13.23
CA ILE A 102 -23.24 9.72 -14.03
C ILE A 102 -24.48 9.41 -14.87
N GLY A 103 -24.64 8.16 -15.33
CA GLY A 103 -25.83 7.73 -16.07
C GLY A 103 -27.10 7.60 -15.23
N THR A 104 -27.01 7.71 -13.91
CA THR A 104 -28.12 7.46 -12.96
C THR A 104 -28.57 8.71 -12.21
N THR A 105 -27.77 9.77 -12.25
CA THR A 105 -28.09 11.03 -11.60
C THR A 105 -29.11 11.79 -12.44
N LYS A 106 -30.30 12.04 -11.90
CA LYS A 106 -31.32 12.96 -12.45
C LYS A 106 -30.85 14.44 -12.47
N PHE A 107 -29.57 14.69 -12.23
CA PHE A 107 -29.00 16.02 -12.01
C PHE A 107 -28.33 16.52 -13.29
N PRO A 108 -28.49 17.81 -13.65
CA PRO A 108 -27.66 18.46 -14.65
C PRO A 108 -26.17 18.31 -14.30
N ALA A 109 -25.30 18.17 -15.30
CA ALA A 109 -23.86 17.96 -15.11
C ALA A 109 -23.20 18.99 -14.18
N GLU A 110 -23.70 20.22 -14.16
CA GLU A 110 -23.22 21.31 -13.31
C GLU A 110 -23.48 21.08 -11.80
N GLU A 111 -24.59 20.45 -11.43
CA GLU A 111 -24.87 20.05 -10.04
C GLU A 111 -24.00 18.87 -9.60
N TYR A 112 -23.71 17.94 -10.52
CA TYR A 112 -22.78 16.85 -10.26
C TYR A 112 -21.37 17.38 -9.94
N LEU A 113 -20.89 18.36 -10.72
CA LEU A 113 -19.60 19.01 -10.50
C LEU A 113 -19.51 19.69 -9.13
N LYS A 114 -20.57 20.38 -8.69
CA LYS A 114 -20.62 21.02 -7.37
C LYS A 114 -20.65 20.00 -6.23
N LYS A 115 -21.46 18.94 -6.36
CA LYS A 115 -21.61 17.90 -5.33
C LYS A 115 -20.35 17.06 -5.13
N VAL A 116 -19.64 16.77 -6.22
CA VAL A 116 -18.45 15.91 -6.21
C VAL A 116 -17.21 16.67 -5.74
N GLU A 117 -17.18 18.00 -5.86
CA GLU A 117 -16.04 18.85 -5.46
C GLU A 117 -14.71 18.34 -6.01
N PHE A 118 -14.64 18.15 -7.33
CA PHE A 118 -13.54 17.54 -8.08
C PHE A 118 -12.12 17.97 -7.68
N LYS A 119 -11.96 19.20 -7.15
CA LYS A 119 -10.68 19.73 -6.66
C LYS A 119 -10.05 18.88 -5.55
N ARG A 120 -10.85 18.18 -4.73
CA ARG A 120 -10.36 17.38 -3.60
C ARG A 120 -9.58 16.13 -4.01
N PHE A 121 -9.81 15.63 -5.23
CA PHE A 121 -9.22 14.36 -5.67
C PHE A 121 -7.89 14.58 -6.37
N ASP A 122 -6.99 13.63 -6.17
CA ASP A 122 -5.69 13.60 -6.82
C ASP A 122 -5.79 13.09 -8.25
N PHE A 123 -6.58 12.04 -8.45
CA PHE A 123 -6.90 11.48 -9.74
C PHE A 123 -8.22 10.69 -9.67
N PHE A 124 -8.68 10.26 -10.85
CA PHE A 124 -9.95 9.55 -11.03
C PHE A 124 -9.73 8.18 -11.66
N ILE A 125 -10.46 7.17 -11.20
CA ILE A 125 -10.56 5.86 -11.83
C ILE A 125 -12.00 5.71 -12.33
N ILE A 126 -12.15 5.58 -13.65
CA ILE A 126 -13.44 5.41 -14.34
C ILE A 126 -13.60 3.93 -14.66
N ILE A 127 -14.51 3.26 -13.95
CA ILE A 127 -14.70 1.82 -14.01
C ILE A 127 -15.94 1.47 -14.86
N SER A 128 -15.74 0.67 -15.91
CA SER A 128 -16.81 0.02 -16.66
C SER A 128 -16.70 -1.50 -16.59
N ALA A 129 -17.83 -2.20 -16.56
CA ALA A 129 -17.92 -3.65 -16.70
C ALA A 129 -18.30 -4.09 -18.12
N ASP A 130 -18.45 -3.13 -19.04
CA ASP A 130 -18.73 -3.33 -20.46
C ASP A 130 -17.95 -2.28 -21.27
N ARG A 131 -18.61 -1.58 -22.18
CA ARG A 131 -18.00 -0.50 -22.96
C ARG A 131 -17.98 0.79 -22.14
N PHE A 132 -17.06 1.69 -22.46
CA PHE A 132 -17.14 3.06 -21.93
C PHE A 132 -18.27 3.82 -22.60
N THR A 133 -19.14 4.40 -21.79
CA THR A 133 -20.34 5.09 -22.26
C THR A 133 -20.02 6.53 -22.67
N GLN A 134 -20.99 7.20 -23.30
CA GLN A 134 -20.87 8.64 -23.58
C GLN A 134 -20.74 9.46 -22.30
N ASN A 135 -21.31 8.99 -21.19
CA ASN A 135 -21.23 9.66 -19.89
C ASN A 135 -19.82 9.57 -19.31
N ASP A 136 -19.18 8.40 -19.43
CA ASP A 136 -17.78 8.20 -19.01
C ASP A 136 -16.83 9.11 -19.81
N VAL A 137 -17.05 9.21 -21.13
CA VAL A 137 -16.30 10.11 -22.00
C VAL A 137 -16.50 11.58 -21.64
N LYS A 138 -17.75 12.00 -21.38
CA LYS A 138 -18.05 13.38 -20.94
C LYS A 138 -17.33 13.70 -19.62
N LEU A 139 -17.37 12.78 -18.67
CA LEU A 139 -16.66 12.94 -17.41
C LEU A 139 -15.15 13.07 -17.60
N ALA A 140 -14.55 12.17 -18.37
CA ALA A 140 -13.11 12.21 -18.64
C ALA A 140 -12.70 13.55 -19.26
N LYS A 141 -13.50 14.10 -20.19
CA LYS A 141 -13.28 15.44 -20.75
C LYS A 141 -13.32 16.54 -19.69
N GLU A 142 -14.29 16.52 -18.77
CA GLU A 142 -14.36 17.51 -17.70
C GLU A 142 -13.18 17.38 -16.74
N ILE A 143 -12.77 16.16 -16.38
CA ILE A 143 -11.57 15.92 -15.55
C ILE A 143 -10.32 16.47 -16.24
N GLN A 144 -10.18 16.24 -17.55
CA GLN A 144 -9.05 16.72 -18.35
C GLN A 144 -9.00 18.26 -18.40
N LYS A 145 -10.16 18.92 -18.60
CA LYS A 145 -10.26 20.40 -18.54
C LYS A 145 -9.82 20.97 -17.20
N MET A 146 -9.98 20.20 -16.12
CA MET A 146 -9.53 20.57 -14.78
C MET A 146 -8.04 20.29 -14.53
N GLY A 147 -7.31 19.78 -15.52
CA GLY A 147 -5.89 19.43 -15.41
C GLY A 147 -5.63 18.23 -14.49
N LYS A 148 -6.65 17.41 -14.21
CA LYS A 148 -6.55 16.23 -13.36
C LYS A 148 -6.34 14.98 -14.23
N LYS A 149 -5.68 13.97 -13.64
CA LYS A 149 -5.46 12.68 -14.28
C LYS A 149 -6.66 11.76 -14.07
N PHE A 150 -6.92 10.91 -15.06
CA PHE A 150 -7.92 9.85 -14.97
C PHE A 150 -7.42 8.58 -15.65
N TYR A 151 -7.95 7.44 -15.21
CA TYR A 151 -7.59 6.12 -15.72
C TYR A 151 -8.86 5.32 -15.97
N PHE A 152 -8.93 4.67 -17.13
CA PHE A 152 -10.06 3.83 -17.48
C PHE A 152 -9.78 2.39 -17.05
N VAL A 153 -10.67 1.81 -16.25
CA VAL A 153 -10.56 0.42 -15.80
C VAL A 153 -11.73 -0.38 -16.35
N ARG A 154 -11.43 -1.36 -17.21
CA ARG A 154 -12.37 -2.38 -17.65
C ARG A 154 -12.34 -3.52 -16.64
N SER A 155 -13.35 -3.55 -15.78
CA SER A 155 -13.50 -4.54 -14.71
C SER A 155 -14.09 -5.86 -15.22
N LYS A 156 -14.18 -6.86 -14.33
CA LYS A 156 -14.85 -8.16 -14.54
C LYS A 156 -14.26 -8.99 -15.68
N ILE A 157 -12.98 -8.80 -15.98
CA ILE A 157 -12.28 -9.55 -17.02
C ILE A 157 -12.29 -11.04 -16.73
N ASP A 158 -12.25 -11.43 -15.46
CA ASP A 158 -12.42 -12.81 -15.00
C ASP A 158 -13.72 -13.45 -15.51
N ASN A 159 -14.84 -12.71 -15.53
CA ASN A 159 -16.09 -13.19 -16.09
C ASN A 159 -16.05 -13.22 -17.62
N ASN A 160 -15.55 -12.14 -18.25
CA ASN A 160 -15.49 -12.08 -19.72
C ASN A 160 -14.66 -13.23 -20.30
N ILE A 161 -13.51 -13.54 -19.69
CA ILE A 161 -12.65 -14.65 -20.09
C ILE A 161 -13.34 -16.01 -19.87
N ARG A 162 -14.07 -16.17 -18.76
CA ARG A 162 -14.81 -17.41 -18.49
C ARG A 162 -15.93 -17.66 -19.48
N ASP A 163 -16.70 -16.62 -19.81
CA ASP A 163 -17.81 -16.70 -20.75
C ASP A 163 -17.29 -17.02 -22.15
N GLU A 164 -16.28 -16.31 -22.65
CA GLU A 164 -15.66 -16.57 -23.96
C GLU A 164 -15.01 -17.97 -24.05
N LYS A 165 -14.37 -18.44 -22.97
CA LYS A 165 -13.83 -19.80 -22.92
C LYS A 165 -14.93 -20.87 -23.01
N THR A 166 -16.10 -20.60 -22.42
CA THR A 166 -17.26 -21.50 -22.48
C THR A 166 -17.86 -21.53 -23.88
N ASP A 167 -17.98 -20.37 -24.51
CA ASP A 167 -18.61 -20.21 -25.82
C ASP A 167 -17.72 -20.71 -26.98
N GLN A 168 -16.40 -20.45 -26.92
CA GLN A 168 -15.44 -20.80 -27.98
C GLN A 168 -14.81 -22.20 -27.80
N GLY A 169 -14.94 -22.81 -26.61
CA GLY A 169 -14.40 -24.14 -26.33
C GLY A 169 -12.92 -24.27 -26.67
N SER A 170 -12.57 -25.21 -27.56
CA SER A 170 -11.17 -25.48 -27.95
C SER A 170 -10.51 -24.38 -28.78
N GLU A 171 -11.28 -23.45 -29.35
CA GLU A 171 -10.74 -22.33 -30.15
C GLU A 171 -10.38 -21.11 -29.28
N PHE A 172 -10.67 -21.16 -27.98
CA PHE A 172 -10.45 -20.05 -27.06
C PHE A 172 -8.97 -19.65 -26.99
N ASN A 173 -8.73 -18.35 -27.14
CA ASN A 173 -7.42 -17.74 -26.95
C ASN A 173 -7.55 -16.51 -26.04
N GLU A 174 -6.99 -16.60 -24.84
CA GLU A 174 -7.07 -15.55 -23.82
C GLU A 174 -6.38 -14.26 -24.25
N GLU A 175 -5.17 -14.33 -24.80
CA GLU A 175 -4.41 -13.15 -25.24
C GLU A 175 -5.15 -12.38 -26.34
N LYS A 176 -5.69 -13.10 -27.33
CA LYS A 176 -6.50 -12.52 -28.40
C LYS A 176 -7.76 -11.87 -27.83
N THR A 177 -8.47 -12.55 -26.93
CA THR A 177 -9.68 -12.02 -26.29
C THR A 177 -9.40 -10.74 -25.51
N LEU A 178 -8.34 -10.71 -24.70
CA LEU A 178 -7.90 -9.52 -23.97
C LEU A 178 -7.55 -8.37 -24.93
N LYS A 179 -6.85 -8.67 -26.03
CA LYS A 179 -6.53 -7.69 -27.06
C LYS A 179 -7.78 -7.11 -27.70
N ASP A 180 -8.73 -7.95 -28.10
CA ASP A 180 -9.98 -7.52 -28.74
C ASP A 180 -10.82 -6.64 -27.81
N ILE A 181 -10.93 -7.00 -26.52
CA ILE A 181 -11.60 -6.16 -25.49
C ILE A 181 -10.90 -4.81 -25.34
N ARG A 182 -9.56 -4.79 -25.28
CA ARG A 182 -8.78 -3.55 -25.15
C ARG A 182 -8.94 -2.65 -26.37
N ASP A 183 -8.85 -3.22 -27.57
CA ASP A 183 -8.98 -2.49 -28.83
C ASP A 183 -10.39 -1.90 -28.98
N GLU A 184 -11.42 -2.62 -28.54
CA GLU A 184 -12.79 -2.09 -28.51
C GLU A 184 -12.92 -0.89 -27.55
N CYS A 185 -12.35 -1.00 -26.34
CA CYS A 185 -12.32 0.09 -25.38
C CYS A 185 -11.61 1.33 -25.95
N ILE A 186 -10.41 1.16 -26.50
CA ILE A 186 -9.61 2.26 -27.08
C ILE A 186 -10.36 2.87 -28.27
N LYS A 187 -10.97 2.07 -29.14
CA LYS A 187 -11.77 2.55 -30.27
C LYS A 187 -12.96 3.40 -29.81
N GLY A 188 -13.61 3.04 -28.71
CA GLY A 188 -14.70 3.80 -28.10
C GLY A 188 -14.28 5.18 -27.56
N LEU A 189 -13.00 5.34 -27.22
CA LEU A 189 -12.41 6.55 -26.63
C LEU A 189 -11.62 7.41 -27.63
N LYS A 190 -11.14 6.81 -28.73
CA LYS A 190 -10.29 7.47 -29.74
C LYS A 190 -10.98 8.69 -30.34
N GLY A 191 -10.26 9.80 -30.40
CA GLY A 191 -10.78 11.09 -30.90
C GLY A 191 -11.80 11.76 -29.98
N ARG A 192 -12.08 11.17 -28.80
CA ARG A 192 -12.99 11.73 -27.80
C ARG A 192 -12.27 12.10 -26.52
N VAL A 193 -11.17 11.43 -26.18
CA VAL A 193 -10.34 11.70 -25.02
C VAL A 193 -8.88 11.69 -25.46
N GLU A 194 -8.06 12.58 -24.91
CA GLU A 194 -6.62 12.60 -25.23
C GLU A 194 -5.93 11.44 -24.51
N SER A 195 -5.19 10.63 -25.26
CA SER A 195 -4.35 9.52 -24.75
C SER A 195 -5.03 8.65 -23.67
N PRO A 196 -6.16 7.99 -23.97
CA PRO A 196 -6.88 7.18 -22.98
C PRO A 196 -6.03 5.97 -22.54
N GLN A 197 -5.76 5.88 -21.25
CA GLN A 197 -5.11 4.73 -20.63
C GLN A 197 -6.18 3.76 -20.13
N VAL A 198 -6.19 2.53 -20.68
CA VAL A 198 -7.19 1.50 -20.38
C VAL A 198 -6.49 0.30 -19.74
N PHE A 199 -6.98 -0.11 -18.58
CA PHE A 199 -6.48 -1.26 -17.82
C PHE A 199 -7.59 -2.30 -17.68
N LEU A 200 -7.32 -3.54 -18.13
CA LEU A 200 -8.20 -4.69 -17.96
C LEU A 200 -7.92 -5.33 -16.58
N VAL A 201 -8.90 -5.36 -15.67
CA VAL A 201 -8.68 -5.78 -14.28
C VAL A 201 -9.75 -6.76 -13.79
N SER A 202 -9.33 -7.77 -13.03
CA SER A 202 -10.19 -8.52 -12.11
C SER A 202 -10.01 -7.95 -10.69
N SER A 203 -11.07 -7.37 -10.12
CA SER A 203 -11.03 -6.93 -8.71
C SER A 203 -11.09 -8.09 -7.72
N ARG A 204 -11.41 -9.31 -8.18
CA ARG A 204 -11.39 -10.52 -7.34
C ARG A 204 -9.98 -11.08 -7.24
N ASP A 205 -9.22 -10.95 -8.33
CA ASP A 205 -7.89 -11.52 -8.53
C ASP A 205 -6.94 -10.43 -9.05
N LEU A 206 -6.53 -9.53 -8.16
CA LEU A 206 -5.69 -8.37 -8.50
C LEU A 206 -4.31 -8.73 -9.08
N HIS A 207 -3.88 -9.99 -8.98
CA HIS A 207 -2.63 -10.45 -9.56
C HIS A 207 -2.74 -10.79 -11.06
N LEU A 208 -3.96 -10.87 -11.59
CA LEU A 208 -4.22 -11.15 -12.99
C LEU A 208 -4.35 -9.86 -13.81
N TYR A 209 -4.08 -9.97 -15.10
CA TYR A 209 -4.29 -8.92 -16.10
C TYR A 209 -3.50 -7.62 -15.81
N ASP A 210 -4.10 -6.45 -16.01
CA ASP A 210 -3.41 -5.16 -16.07
C ASP A 210 -3.37 -4.41 -14.72
N PHE A 211 -3.72 -5.03 -13.60
CA PHE A 211 -3.69 -4.31 -12.32
C PHE A 211 -2.27 -3.83 -11.96
N HIS A 212 -1.26 -4.66 -12.21
CA HIS A 212 0.14 -4.25 -12.01
C HIS A 212 0.55 -3.08 -12.93
N LEU A 213 -0.03 -3.00 -14.14
CA LEU A 213 0.20 -1.89 -15.06
C LEU A 213 -0.47 -0.62 -14.54
N LEU A 214 -1.68 -0.73 -13.99
CA LEU A 214 -2.36 0.38 -13.33
C LEU A 214 -1.52 0.92 -12.17
N GLU A 215 -1.00 0.04 -11.30
CA GLU A 215 -0.13 0.42 -10.19
C GLU A 215 1.11 1.17 -10.69
N LYS A 216 1.80 0.61 -11.69
CA LYS A 216 3.00 1.22 -12.29
C LYS A 216 2.71 2.59 -12.89
N THR A 217 1.62 2.73 -13.64
CA THR A 217 1.20 4.02 -14.20
C THR A 217 0.94 5.05 -13.10
N LEU A 218 0.18 4.67 -12.06
CA LEU A 218 -0.11 5.57 -10.94
C LEU A 218 1.18 6.01 -10.23
N GLU A 219 2.14 5.10 -10.09
CA GLU A 219 3.45 5.39 -9.53
C GLU A 219 4.32 6.33 -10.38
N GLU A 220 4.16 6.32 -11.70
CA GLU A 220 4.90 7.18 -12.63
C GLU A 220 4.28 8.58 -12.72
N GLU A 221 2.96 8.70 -12.58
CA GLU A 221 2.25 9.96 -12.75
C GLU A 221 2.00 10.74 -11.45
N LEU A 222 2.10 10.09 -10.28
CA LEU A 222 1.91 10.76 -8.99
C LEU A 222 3.16 11.51 -8.51
N PRO A 223 2.98 12.66 -7.83
CA PRO A 223 4.07 13.31 -7.11
C PRO A 223 4.73 12.36 -6.10
N ALA A 224 6.05 12.50 -5.90
CA ALA A 224 6.85 11.57 -5.08
C ALA A 224 6.28 11.30 -3.68
N HIS A 225 5.79 12.34 -2.99
CA HIS A 225 5.20 12.20 -1.65
C HIS A 225 3.90 11.37 -1.66
N LYS A 226 3.09 11.45 -2.73
CA LYS A 226 1.85 10.67 -2.90
C LYS A 226 2.10 9.26 -3.42
N LYS A 227 3.16 9.06 -4.22
CA LYS A 227 3.59 7.76 -4.69
C LYS A 227 3.86 6.80 -3.52
N ASN A 228 4.60 7.24 -2.51
CA ASN A 228 4.87 6.42 -1.33
C ASN A 228 3.57 6.07 -0.56
N ALA A 229 2.66 7.03 -0.39
CA ALA A 229 1.38 6.79 0.28
C ALA A 229 0.54 5.75 -0.48
N LEU A 230 0.49 5.85 -1.81
CA LEU A 230 -0.16 4.86 -2.67
C LEU A 230 0.50 3.48 -2.54
N LEU A 231 1.82 3.41 -2.76
CA LEU A 231 2.59 2.17 -2.76
C LEU A 231 2.43 1.40 -1.45
N LEU A 232 2.48 2.08 -0.30
CA LEU A 232 2.32 1.44 1.00
C LEU A 232 0.89 0.93 1.23
N ALA A 233 -0.13 1.62 0.72
CA ALA A 233 -1.53 1.21 0.81
C ALA A 233 -1.95 0.11 -0.19
N LEU A 234 -1.22 -0.06 -1.31
CA LEU A 234 -1.56 -1.09 -2.29
C LEU A 234 -1.41 -2.51 -1.73
N PRO A 235 -2.26 -3.48 -2.14
CA PRO A 235 -2.06 -4.88 -1.80
C PRO A 235 -0.72 -5.42 -2.35
N PRO A 236 0.01 -6.28 -1.61
CA PRO A 236 1.30 -6.84 -2.05
C PRO A 236 1.08 -8.02 -3.02
N VAL A 237 0.54 -7.74 -4.21
CA VAL A 237 0.08 -8.77 -5.17
C VAL A 237 1.16 -9.25 -6.14
N SER A 238 2.31 -8.58 -6.19
CA SER A 238 3.44 -8.93 -7.06
C SER A 238 4.78 -8.77 -6.35
N LEU A 239 5.78 -9.51 -6.82
CA LEU A 239 7.16 -9.42 -6.31
C LEU A 239 7.73 -8.00 -6.45
N GLU A 240 7.44 -7.31 -7.57
CA GLU A 240 7.87 -5.93 -7.79
C GLU A 240 7.30 -4.99 -6.72
N VAL A 241 6.01 -5.11 -6.38
CA VAL A 241 5.37 -4.31 -5.33
C VAL A 241 5.97 -4.60 -3.96
N ILE A 242 6.26 -5.88 -3.65
CA ILE A 242 6.90 -6.27 -2.38
C ILE A 242 8.29 -5.64 -2.25
N ILE A 243 9.11 -5.70 -3.31
CA ILE A 243 10.46 -5.10 -3.33
C ILE A 243 10.36 -3.58 -3.14
N LYS A 244 9.47 -2.90 -3.88
CA LYS A 244 9.30 -1.45 -3.74
C LYS A 244 8.81 -1.05 -2.35
N LYS A 245 7.88 -1.80 -1.75
CA LYS A 245 7.43 -1.58 -0.35
C LYS A 245 8.60 -1.72 0.61
N LYS A 246 9.45 -2.74 0.44
CA LYS A 246 10.66 -2.94 1.23
C LYS A 246 11.59 -1.73 1.13
N GLU A 247 11.93 -1.28 -0.07
CA GLU A 247 12.78 -0.10 -0.29
C GLU A 247 12.19 1.17 0.36
N ALA A 248 10.87 1.38 0.20
CA ALA A 248 10.17 2.53 0.78
C ALA A 248 10.18 2.53 2.32
N LEU A 249 10.05 1.35 2.95
CA LEU A 249 10.14 1.20 4.40
C LEU A 249 11.59 1.27 4.90
N GLN A 250 12.54 0.73 4.14
CA GLN A 250 13.96 0.74 4.46
C GLN A 250 14.51 2.17 4.53
N ALA A 251 14.09 3.04 3.59
CA ALA A 251 14.45 4.46 3.60
C ALA A 251 14.04 5.20 4.89
N ARG A 252 13.04 4.71 5.62
CA ARG A 252 12.58 5.30 6.89
C ARG A 252 13.41 4.86 8.10
N ILE A 253 14.11 3.73 8.02
CA ILE A 253 14.80 3.11 9.16
C ILE A 253 15.88 4.04 9.72
N LYS A 254 16.61 4.78 8.88
CA LYS A 254 17.63 5.73 9.33
C LYS A 254 17.06 6.79 10.27
N TYR A 255 15.87 7.31 9.98
CA TYR A 255 15.22 8.33 10.81
C TYR A 255 14.74 7.74 12.14
N LEU A 256 14.17 6.54 12.12
CA LEU A 256 13.78 5.82 13.35
C LEU A 256 15.01 5.53 14.24
N ALA A 257 16.09 5.03 13.65
CA ALA A 257 17.34 4.77 14.35
C ALA A 257 18.00 6.04 14.88
N SER A 258 17.97 7.14 14.13
CA SER A 258 18.44 8.46 14.59
C SER A 258 17.61 8.99 15.76
N GLY A 259 16.28 8.83 15.74
CA GLY A 259 15.41 9.21 16.85
C GLY A 259 15.77 8.44 18.14
N SER A 260 16.02 7.13 18.01
CA SER A 260 16.49 6.28 19.11
C SER A 260 17.85 6.74 19.66
N ALA A 261 18.81 7.01 18.77
CA ALA A 261 20.14 7.51 19.15
C ALA A 261 20.07 8.83 19.91
N LEU A 262 19.22 9.77 19.46
CA LEU A 262 19.00 11.03 20.15
C LEU A 262 18.30 10.85 21.50
N GLY A 263 17.39 9.89 21.60
CA GLY A 263 16.76 9.48 22.86
C GLY A 263 17.78 8.96 23.90
N ALA A 264 18.76 8.17 23.46
CA ALA A 264 19.84 7.66 24.31
C ALA A 264 20.76 8.76 24.86
N ALA A 265 20.77 9.95 24.26
CA ALA A 265 21.52 11.10 24.77
C ALA A 265 20.83 11.81 25.95
N LEU A 266 19.57 11.50 26.23
CA LEU A 266 18.79 12.14 27.29
C LEU A 266 19.05 11.47 28.65
N PRO A 267 19.31 12.22 29.73
CA PRO A 267 19.64 11.67 31.05
C PRO A 267 18.37 11.24 31.83
N VAL A 268 17.51 10.39 31.23
CA VAL A 268 16.28 9.89 31.85
C VAL A 268 16.32 8.36 31.92
N PRO A 269 16.52 7.77 33.11
CA PRO A 269 16.58 6.31 33.28
C PRO A 269 15.33 5.59 32.76
N GLY A 270 15.52 4.55 31.95
CA GLY A 270 14.45 3.66 31.46
C GLY A 270 13.49 4.26 30.41
N LEU A 271 13.54 5.58 30.14
CA LEU A 271 12.69 6.23 29.15
C LEU A 271 13.09 5.84 27.72
N SER A 272 14.39 5.79 27.42
CA SER A 272 14.90 5.42 26.10
C SER A 272 14.47 4.00 25.72
N ASP A 273 14.60 3.04 26.64
CA ASP A 273 14.24 1.63 26.39
C ASP A 273 12.74 1.45 26.12
N ALA A 274 11.88 2.16 26.87
CA ALA A 274 10.44 2.09 26.69
C ALA A 274 9.99 2.70 25.36
N ILE A 275 10.54 3.87 25.00
CA ILE A 275 10.27 4.55 23.73
C ILE A 275 10.75 3.69 22.56
N ASP A 276 11.97 3.14 22.65
CA ASP A 276 12.55 2.30 21.61
C ASP A 276 11.73 1.03 21.38
N MET A 277 11.31 0.35 22.46
CA MET A 277 10.47 -0.84 22.34
C MET A 277 9.09 -0.53 21.74
N PHE A 278 8.47 0.59 22.12
CA PHE A 278 7.21 1.02 21.52
C PHE A 278 7.38 1.33 20.02
N MET A 279 8.45 2.04 19.63
CA MET A 279 8.78 2.34 18.24
C MET A 279 9.04 1.07 17.42
N ILE A 280 9.83 0.13 17.93
CA ILE A 280 10.11 -1.14 17.27
C ILE A 280 8.82 -1.95 17.10
N PHE A 281 8.03 -2.08 18.16
CA PHE A 281 6.77 -2.82 18.14
C PHE A 281 5.79 -2.27 17.09
N THR A 282 5.57 -0.95 17.11
CA THR A 282 4.66 -0.28 16.17
C THR A 282 5.14 -0.39 14.72
N THR A 283 6.46 -0.30 14.50
CA THR A 283 7.07 -0.43 13.18
C THR A 283 6.99 -1.86 12.65
N ILE A 284 7.23 -2.88 13.48
CA ILE A 284 7.07 -4.30 13.12
C ILE A 284 5.61 -4.62 12.76
N ARG A 285 4.64 -4.10 13.53
CA ARG A 285 3.21 -4.24 13.20
C ARG A 285 2.85 -3.54 11.89
N GLN A 286 3.46 -2.39 11.61
CA GLN A 286 3.31 -1.73 10.32
C GLN A 286 3.88 -2.59 9.18
N TYR A 287 5.03 -3.23 9.36
CA TYR A 287 5.60 -4.14 8.36
C TYR A 287 4.66 -5.32 8.10
N GLU A 288 4.23 -6.03 9.14
CA GLU A 288 3.25 -7.13 9.06
C GLU A 288 2.01 -6.72 8.23
N ALA A 289 1.44 -5.56 8.54
CA ALA A 289 0.27 -5.01 7.87
C ALA A 289 0.54 -4.63 6.40
N THR A 290 1.71 -4.03 6.10
CA THR A 290 2.10 -3.54 4.77
C THR A 290 2.37 -4.67 3.79
N PHE A 291 2.96 -5.75 4.30
CA PHE A 291 3.24 -6.96 3.55
C PHE A 291 2.07 -7.95 3.53
N GLY A 292 0.94 -7.60 4.16
CA GLY A 292 -0.28 -8.42 4.13
C GLY A 292 -0.12 -9.76 4.85
N LEU A 293 0.75 -9.81 5.85
CA LEU A 293 1.06 -11.01 6.63
C LEU A 293 0.30 -11.08 7.95
N ASP A 294 -0.53 -10.08 8.26
CA ASP A 294 -1.50 -10.17 9.35
C ASP A 294 -2.57 -11.24 9.06
N SER A 295 -3.17 -11.76 10.14
CA SER A 295 -4.14 -12.84 10.08
C SER A 295 -5.31 -12.59 9.11
N GLU A 296 -5.83 -11.36 9.05
CA GLU A 296 -6.94 -11.02 8.16
C GLU A 296 -6.51 -11.08 6.69
N SER A 297 -5.37 -10.49 6.37
CA SER A 297 -4.84 -10.45 5.00
C SER A 297 -4.44 -11.83 4.49
N LEU A 298 -3.81 -12.67 5.33
CA LEU A 298 -3.47 -14.05 4.99
C LEU A 298 -4.72 -14.91 4.80
N GLN A 299 -5.73 -14.77 5.67
CA GLN A 299 -6.98 -15.51 5.54
C GLN A 299 -7.70 -15.15 4.24
N ARG A 300 -7.71 -13.87 3.87
CA ARG A 300 -8.26 -13.41 2.59
C ARG A 300 -7.51 -14.03 1.41
N LEU A 301 -6.18 -13.98 1.43
CA LEU A 301 -5.36 -14.56 0.37
C LEU A 301 -5.59 -16.07 0.22
N ALA A 302 -5.71 -16.79 1.35
CA ALA A 302 -6.03 -18.20 1.37
C ALA A 302 -7.39 -18.49 0.70
N GLN A 303 -8.42 -17.69 1.03
CA GLN A 303 -9.75 -17.80 0.41
C GLN A 303 -9.73 -17.50 -1.09
N THR A 304 -9.04 -16.44 -1.51
CA THR A 304 -8.92 -16.08 -2.94
C THR A 304 -8.17 -17.14 -3.72
N ALA A 305 -7.06 -17.66 -3.17
CA ALA A 305 -6.28 -18.72 -3.81
C ALA A 305 -6.90 -20.12 -3.69
N GLY A 306 -8.00 -20.27 -2.94
CA GLY A 306 -8.67 -21.55 -2.73
C GLY A 306 -7.87 -22.56 -1.93
N VAL A 307 -7.01 -22.11 -1.00
CA VAL A 307 -6.11 -22.97 -0.23
C VAL A 307 -6.27 -22.81 1.28
N PRO A 308 -5.90 -23.81 2.09
CA PRO A 308 -5.87 -23.68 3.54
C PRO A 308 -4.90 -22.58 3.99
N LEU A 309 -5.27 -21.83 5.04
CA LEU A 309 -4.44 -20.77 5.62
C LEU A 309 -3.10 -21.33 6.12
N GLU A 310 -3.12 -22.56 6.61
CA GLU A 310 -1.97 -23.30 7.12
C GLU A 310 -0.93 -23.53 6.03
N GLU A 311 -1.34 -23.70 4.77
CA GLU A 311 -0.40 -23.84 3.65
C GLU A 311 0.33 -22.54 3.34
N LEU A 312 -0.32 -21.39 3.48
CA LEU A 312 0.33 -20.09 3.35
C LEU A 312 1.27 -19.82 4.53
N ARG A 313 0.86 -20.18 5.75
CA ARG A 313 1.72 -20.04 6.93
C ARG A 313 2.92 -20.98 6.90
N ALA A 314 2.79 -22.17 6.34
CA ALA A 314 3.87 -23.16 6.28
C ALA A 314 5.04 -22.74 5.38
N VAL A 315 4.81 -21.83 4.42
CA VAL A 315 5.90 -21.31 3.57
C VAL A 315 6.63 -20.11 4.17
N MET A 316 6.06 -19.50 5.21
CA MET A 316 6.74 -18.46 5.97
C MET A 316 7.84 -19.10 6.82
N THR A 317 9.07 -18.63 6.66
CA THR A 317 10.24 -19.21 7.33
C THR A 317 10.73 -18.38 8.50
N SER A 318 10.26 -17.13 8.62
CA SER A 318 10.70 -16.29 9.72
C SER A 318 10.16 -16.80 11.06
N PRO A 319 10.84 -16.49 12.19
CA PRO A 319 10.34 -16.82 13.53
C PRO A 319 9.01 -16.13 13.90
N LEU A 320 8.54 -15.18 13.07
CA LEU A 320 7.28 -14.43 13.22
C LEU A 320 6.09 -15.18 12.61
N ALA A 321 6.34 -16.17 11.76
CA ALA A 321 5.32 -16.91 11.04
C ALA A 321 4.23 -17.47 11.95
N GLY A 322 2.99 -17.00 11.74
CA GLY A 322 1.80 -17.49 12.44
C GLY A 322 1.77 -17.22 13.95
N LYS A 323 2.66 -16.38 14.47
CA LYS A 323 2.72 -16.01 15.89
C LYS A 323 2.16 -14.62 16.11
N GLU A 324 1.56 -14.41 17.27
CA GLU A 324 1.19 -13.08 17.71
C GLU A 324 2.46 -12.28 18.05
N ILE A 325 2.64 -11.14 17.36
CA ILE A 325 3.77 -10.26 17.62
C ILE A 325 3.56 -9.57 18.97
N ASN A 326 4.45 -9.86 19.91
CA ASN A 326 4.50 -9.26 21.23
C ASN A 326 5.94 -8.90 21.60
N LYS A 327 6.11 -8.22 22.74
CA LYS A 327 7.42 -7.79 23.24
C LYS A 327 8.41 -8.95 23.38
N ASP A 328 7.98 -10.05 24.00
CA ASP A 328 8.85 -11.19 24.29
C ASP A 328 9.37 -11.86 23.02
N LEU A 329 8.52 -11.98 21.99
CA LEU A 329 8.91 -12.52 20.69
C LEU A 329 9.95 -11.62 20.01
N ILE A 330 9.76 -10.30 20.04
CA ILE A 330 10.70 -9.33 19.48
C ILE A 330 12.06 -9.43 20.19
N GLU A 331 12.06 -9.42 21.53
CA GLU A 331 13.29 -9.56 22.32
C GLU A 331 14.00 -10.89 22.06
N MET A 332 13.26 -11.99 22.01
CA MET A 332 13.82 -13.31 21.71
C MET A 332 14.53 -13.33 20.35
N ILE A 333 13.90 -12.76 19.32
CA ILE A 333 14.49 -12.69 17.98
C ILE A 333 15.73 -11.80 17.96
N ILE A 334 15.68 -10.61 18.59
CA ILE A 334 16.83 -9.70 18.70
C ILE A 334 18.00 -10.40 19.41
N ARG A 335 17.76 -11.06 20.55
CA ARG A 335 18.80 -11.80 21.30
C ARG A 335 19.35 -13.01 20.56
N SER A 336 18.58 -13.62 19.66
CA SER A 336 19.06 -14.74 18.85
C SER A 336 20.04 -14.32 17.74
N SER A 337 20.15 -13.01 17.46
CA SER A 337 21.06 -12.47 16.44
C SER A 337 22.44 -12.17 17.01
N VAL A 338 23.45 -12.91 16.51
CA VAL A 338 24.86 -12.78 16.93
C VAL A 338 25.39 -11.36 16.74
N ASP A 339 25.02 -10.70 15.64
CA ASP A 339 25.44 -9.35 15.32
C ASP A 339 24.92 -8.31 16.33
N LEU A 340 23.71 -8.50 16.86
CA LEU A 340 23.08 -7.58 17.81
C LEU A 340 23.63 -7.79 19.23
N LEU A 341 23.91 -9.04 19.62
CA LEU A 341 24.53 -9.36 20.92
C LEU A 341 25.88 -8.65 21.12
N SER A 342 26.68 -8.52 20.06
CA SER A 342 27.97 -7.82 20.13
C SER A 342 27.85 -6.33 20.47
N LEU A 343 26.74 -5.69 20.10
CA LEU A 343 26.47 -4.28 20.37
C LEU A 343 25.99 -4.04 21.79
N GLU A 344 25.16 -4.95 22.33
CA GLU A 344 24.71 -4.89 23.73
C GLU A 344 25.89 -5.01 24.70
N ALA A 345 26.83 -5.93 24.42
CA ALA A 345 28.04 -6.08 25.23
C ALA A 345 28.95 -4.84 25.20
N ALA A 346 29.04 -4.18 24.03
CA ALA A 346 29.79 -2.93 23.88
C ALA A 346 29.14 -1.77 24.65
N GLU A 347 27.80 -1.70 24.65
CA GLU A 347 27.05 -0.72 25.42
C GLU A 347 27.29 -0.89 26.93
N GLU A 348 27.14 -2.11 27.45
CA GLU A 348 27.32 -2.42 28.87
C GLU A 348 28.75 -2.10 29.36
N GLY A 349 29.76 -2.37 28.52
CA GLY A 349 31.16 -2.02 28.81
C GLY A 349 31.44 -0.52 28.78
N SER A 350 30.67 0.25 28.01
CA SER A 350 30.87 1.70 27.83
C SER A 350 30.26 2.56 28.95
N ARG A 351 29.26 2.03 29.69
CA ARG A 351 28.59 2.70 30.81
C ARG A 351 29.55 3.13 31.94
N PHE A 352 30.76 2.55 31.98
CA PHE A 352 31.80 2.85 32.98
C PHE A 352 32.74 4.01 32.60
N LEU A 353 32.55 4.69 31.46
CA LEU A 353 33.43 5.77 30.98
C LEU A 353 32.72 7.15 31.01
N PRO A 354 33.01 8.03 32.01
CA PRO A 354 32.23 9.26 32.29
C PRO A 354 32.28 10.37 31.22
N LEU A 355 33.06 10.23 30.13
CA LEU A 355 33.04 11.14 28.97
C LEU A 355 32.75 10.46 27.62
N LEU A 356 32.94 9.15 27.51
CA LEU A 356 32.71 8.40 26.27
C LEU A 356 31.33 7.73 26.23
N GLY A 357 30.64 7.65 27.38
CA GLY A 357 29.36 6.96 27.50
C GLY A 357 28.27 7.48 26.56
N ILE A 358 28.10 8.81 26.41
CA ILE A 358 27.02 9.36 25.57
C ILE A 358 27.26 9.10 24.08
N PRO A 359 28.41 9.47 23.46
CA PRO A 359 28.64 9.18 22.04
C PRO A 359 28.60 7.68 21.72
N VAL A 360 29.11 6.83 22.62
CA VAL A 360 29.05 5.38 22.44
C VAL A 360 27.60 4.89 22.54
N ALA A 361 26.84 5.31 23.55
CA ALA A 361 25.42 4.94 23.71
C ALA A 361 24.57 5.38 22.51
N MET A 362 24.79 6.59 21.98
CA MET A 362 24.10 7.05 20.77
C MET A 362 24.43 6.18 19.56
N ALA A 363 25.71 5.84 19.37
CA ALA A 363 26.16 5.02 18.24
C ALA A 363 25.66 3.56 18.34
N THR A 364 25.70 2.95 19.53
CA THR A 364 25.19 1.59 19.76
C THR A 364 23.67 1.55 19.60
N SER A 365 22.95 2.53 20.15
CA SER A 365 21.50 2.67 19.98
C SER A 365 21.13 2.78 18.49
N PHE A 366 21.76 3.69 17.74
CA PHE A 366 21.55 3.81 16.30
C PHE A 366 21.77 2.48 15.59
N LEU A 367 22.94 1.86 15.78
CA LEU A 367 23.34 0.69 15.01
C LEU A 367 22.49 -0.54 15.37
N SER A 368 22.16 -0.71 16.65
CA SER A 368 21.26 -1.75 17.13
C SER A 368 19.89 -1.62 16.46
N LYS A 369 19.27 -0.43 16.52
CA LYS A 369 17.92 -0.22 15.96
C LYS A 369 17.91 -0.29 14.44
N TYR A 370 18.93 0.27 13.78
CA TYR A 370 19.08 0.18 12.34
C TYR A 370 19.18 -1.29 11.88
N LYS A 371 20.01 -2.10 12.53
CA LYS A 371 20.16 -3.52 12.20
C LYS A 371 18.90 -4.33 12.53
N SER A 372 18.32 -4.14 13.72
CA SER A 372 17.10 -4.86 14.12
C SER A 372 15.94 -4.58 13.16
N LEU A 373 15.67 -3.31 12.85
CA LEU A 373 14.58 -2.95 11.95
C LEU A 373 14.78 -3.48 10.53
N ASN A 374 16.02 -3.43 10.00
CA ASN A 374 16.32 -4.04 8.69
C ASN A 374 16.11 -5.56 8.72
N MET A 375 16.59 -6.24 9.76
CA MET A 375 16.39 -7.67 9.94
C MET A 375 14.90 -8.05 9.94
N PHE A 376 14.06 -7.32 10.70
CA PHE A 376 12.62 -7.53 10.69
C PHE A 376 11.99 -7.25 9.32
N LEU A 377 12.39 -6.15 8.68
CA LEU A 377 11.90 -5.78 7.36
C LEU A 377 12.23 -6.86 6.31
N ASP A 378 13.45 -7.39 6.35
CA ASP A 378 13.90 -8.49 5.49
C ASP A 378 13.05 -9.75 5.71
N MET A 379 12.85 -10.15 6.97
CA MET A 379 12.01 -11.30 7.32
C MET A 379 10.57 -11.17 6.77
N PHE A 380 9.92 -10.01 6.92
CA PHE A 380 8.57 -9.82 6.38
C PHE A 380 8.55 -9.80 4.85
N ALA A 381 9.51 -9.15 4.20
CA ALA A 381 9.56 -9.09 2.74
C ALA A 381 9.78 -10.49 2.14
N GLU A 382 10.68 -11.29 2.72
CA GLU A 382 10.93 -12.68 2.30
C GLU A 382 9.71 -13.57 2.51
N ASP A 383 9.06 -13.51 3.67
CA ASP A 383 7.84 -14.27 3.92
C ASP A 383 6.71 -13.86 2.98
N ALA A 384 6.55 -12.56 2.70
CA ALA A 384 5.55 -12.05 1.77
C ALA A 384 5.79 -12.55 0.34
N GLN A 385 7.04 -12.59 -0.10
CA GLN A 385 7.40 -13.18 -1.37
C GLN A 385 7.02 -14.67 -1.43
N LYS A 386 7.38 -15.45 -0.41
CA LYS A 386 7.07 -16.90 -0.37
C LYS A 386 5.56 -17.16 -0.37
N VAL A 387 4.81 -16.38 0.42
CA VAL A 387 3.35 -16.44 0.48
C VAL A 387 2.72 -16.06 -0.87
N SER A 388 3.19 -14.98 -1.51
CA SER A 388 2.71 -14.57 -2.83
C SER A 388 3.01 -15.62 -3.89
N GLU A 389 4.21 -16.18 -3.93
CA GLU A 389 4.57 -17.25 -4.87
C GLU A 389 3.72 -18.50 -4.69
N LYS A 390 3.48 -18.90 -3.43
CA LYS A 390 2.63 -20.05 -3.09
C LYS A 390 1.19 -19.83 -3.55
N ALA A 391 0.62 -18.63 -3.30
CA ALA A 391 -0.72 -18.29 -3.75
C ALA A 391 -0.82 -18.30 -5.29
N LEU A 392 0.15 -17.70 -6.00
CA LEU A 392 0.15 -17.64 -7.47
C LEU A 392 0.28 -19.02 -8.13
N ARG A 393 1.18 -19.88 -7.63
CA ARG A 393 1.36 -21.24 -8.18
C ARG A 393 0.10 -22.10 -8.06
N LEU A 394 -0.72 -21.86 -7.04
CA LEU A 394 -1.94 -22.62 -6.75
C LEU A 394 -3.20 -22.03 -7.42
N CYS A 395 -3.13 -20.80 -7.95
CA CYS A 395 -4.15 -20.23 -8.84
C CYS A 395 -4.00 -20.69 -10.31
N LEU A 396 -2.79 -21.12 -10.72
CA LEU A 396 -2.49 -21.61 -12.07
C LEU A 396 -2.75 -23.12 -12.40
N PRO A 397 -3.26 -24.02 -11.52
CA PRO A 397 -3.41 -25.43 -11.87
C PRO A 397 -4.53 -25.75 -12.88
N ALA A 398 -5.22 -24.75 -13.44
CA ALA A 398 -6.24 -24.96 -14.47
C ALA A 398 -5.69 -24.97 -15.92
N LEU A 399 -4.37 -25.12 -16.10
CA LEU A 399 -3.68 -25.10 -17.41
C LEU A 399 -2.81 -26.35 -17.69
N GLN A 400 -3.03 -27.47 -16.99
CA GLN A 400 -2.45 -28.77 -17.37
C GLN A 400 -3.53 -29.75 -17.80
#